data_AF-F9DH62-F1
#
_entry.id   AF-F9DH62-F1
#
_cell.length_a   1.000
_cell.length_b   1.000
_cell.length_c   1.000
_cell.angle_alpha   90.00
_cell.angle_beta   90.00
_cell.angle_gamma   90.00
#
_symmetry.space_group_name_H-M   'P 1'
#
loop_
_entity.id
_entity.type
_entity.pdbx_description
1 polymer ?
#
loop_
_entity_poly.entity_id
_entity_poly.type
_entity_poly.pdbx_seq_one_letter_code
_entity_poly.pdbx_strand_id
1 'polypeptide(L)'
;MAWLGAGLITFVLQLLQVCVYSVLKLNKRGHALTYFPSVLFLTILTSIKSNGPISTIWDTWAWLAPLLLILYFIIAYNVRRYEPYEPEIRCSGFVSQLLWINLGTLTSFLLLIGIFSNSDRGFHERMKVETLVFNKQYEAALSNIKRMRNVDSVTTMLTIYCIARAGHLPDSLYEYRLIGGKDVLYPGKVHSVFLPDSVIEKATSSSVHYQLNEYLLDRNLPTFKKIVQKYYPVDSLRPRYYAEAYKLYTLLSKGMKPKPPYPKGSYTSYYFSVR
;
A
#
# COMPACT_ATOMS: atom_id res chain seq x y z
N MET A 1 12.64 -10.42 -12.57
CA MET A 1 12.28 -9.16 -13.25
C MET A 1 12.50 -7.88 -12.41
N ALA A 2 12.80 -7.92 -11.10
CA ALA A 2 13.05 -6.71 -10.31
C ALA A 2 14.25 -5.87 -10.79
N TRP A 3 15.24 -6.53 -11.41
CA TRP A 3 16.50 -5.92 -11.82
C TRP A 3 16.31 -5.03 -13.07
N LEU A 4 15.34 -5.38 -13.93
CA LEU A 4 14.98 -4.59 -15.12
C LEU A 4 14.33 -3.25 -14.72
N GLY A 5 13.48 -3.28 -13.69
CA GLY A 5 12.86 -2.06 -13.16
C GLY A 5 13.90 -1.09 -12.58
N ALA A 6 14.83 -1.60 -11.76
CA ALA A 6 15.92 -0.80 -11.22
C ALA A 6 16.81 -0.23 -12.34
N GLY A 7 17.20 -1.05 -13.32
CA GLY A 7 17.99 -0.60 -14.47
C GLY A 7 17.29 0.50 -15.29
N LEU A 8 15.99 0.36 -15.53
CA LEU A 8 15.18 1.36 -16.24
C LEU A 8 15.13 2.69 -15.46
N ILE A 9 14.89 2.64 -14.15
CA ILE A 9 14.85 3.84 -13.31
C ILE A 9 16.21 4.55 -13.32
N THR A 10 17.31 3.82 -13.13
CA THR A 10 18.65 4.41 -13.18
C THR A 10 18.96 5.05 -14.53
N PHE A 11 18.59 4.38 -15.63
CA PHE A 11 18.78 4.91 -16.98
C PHE A 11 18.01 6.23 -17.22
N VAL A 12 16.73 6.27 -16.83
CA VAL A 12 15.90 7.49 -16.95
C VAL A 12 16.46 8.63 -16.11
N LEU A 13 16.88 8.35 -14.88
CA LEU A 13 17.49 9.34 -13.98
C LEU A 13 18.82 9.88 -14.53
N GLN A 14 19.60 9.04 -15.21
CA GLN A 14 20.85 9.43 -15.84
C GLN A 14 20.61 10.32 -17.07
N LEU A 15 19.63 9.99 -17.91
CA LEU A 15 19.23 10.87 -19.02
C LEU A 15 18.78 12.25 -18.52
N LEU A 16 18.03 12.29 -17.43
CA LEU A 16 17.60 13.55 -16.81
C LEU A 16 18.81 14.38 -16.33
N GLN A 17 19.81 13.74 -15.73
CA GLN A 17 21.06 14.41 -15.35
C GLN A 17 21.83 14.92 -16.57
N VAL A 18 21.91 14.16 -17.66
CA VAL A 18 22.58 14.59 -18.90
C VAL A 18 21.88 15.81 -19.52
N CYS A 19 20.54 15.84 -19.52
CA CYS A 19 19.78 17.01 -19.97
C CYS A 19 20.08 18.25 -19.12
N VAL A 20 20.07 18.11 -17.79
CA VAL A 20 20.37 19.19 -16.84
C VAL A 20 21.81 19.67 -17.01
N TYR A 21 22.76 18.75 -17.19
CA TYR A 21 24.16 19.06 -17.46
C TYR A 21 24.33 19.87 -18.74
N SER A 22 23.65 19.47 -19.83
CA SER A 22 23.70 20.15 -21.12
C SER A 22 23.20 21.61 -21.03
N VAL A 23 22.23 21.88 -20.15
CA VAL A 23 21.64 23.22 -19.95
C VAL A 23 22.51 24.10 -19.04
N LEU A 24 23.03 23.53 -17.94
CA LEU A 24 23.75 24.29 -16.92
C LEU A 24 25.25 24.43 -17.20
N LYS A 25 25.88 23.46 -17.89
CA LYS A 25 27.33 23.42 -18.23
C LYS A 25 28.26 23.68 -17.03
N LEU A 26 27.89 23.21 -15.85
CA LEU A 26 28.67 23.36 -14.60
C LEU A 26 29.81 22.33 -14.58
N ASN A 27 31.07 22.79 -14.62
CA ASN A 27 32.23 21.90 -14.79
C ASN A 27 33.13 21.79 -13.55
N LYS A 28 32.95 22.65 -12.54
CA LYS A 28 33.80 22.70 -11.33
C LYS A 28 33.07 22.21 -10.07
N ARG A 29 33.07 22.99 -8.98
CA ARG A 29 32.45 22.62 -7.68
C ARG A 29 30.94 22.36 -7.76
N GLY A 30 30.29 22.88 -8.81
CA GLY A 30 28.85 22.73 -9.05
C GLY A 30 28.43 21.42 -9.72
N HIS A 31 29.36 20.52 -10.11
CA HIS A 31 28.98 19.32 -10.87
C HIS A 31 27.99 18.43 -10.11
N ALA A 32 28.14 18.28 -8.79
CA ALA A 32 27.22 17.51 -7.95
C ALA A 32 25.77 18.06 -7.96
N LEU A 33 25.61 19.37 -8.18
CA LEU A 33 24.31 20.04 -8.22
C LEU A 33 23.47 19.58 -9.43
N THR A 34 24.12 19.12 -10.50
CA THR A 34 23.44 18.56 -11.68
C THR A 34 22.57 17.34 -11.35
N TYR A 35 22.88 16.60 -10.27
CA TYR A 35 22.13 15.42 -9.85
C TYR A 35 20.85 15.75 -9.07
N PHE A 36 20.65 17.00 -8.63
CA PHE A 36 19.52 17.35 -7.79
C PHE A 36 18.15 17.03 -8.43
N PRO A 37 17.88 17.35 -9.71
CA PRO A 37 16.60 17.01 -10.33
C PRO A 37 16.36 15.49 -10.41
N SER A 38 17.41 14.70 -10.64
CA SER A 38 17.33 13.23 -10.63
C SER A 38 17.04 12.69 -9.22
N VAL A 39 17.69 13.25 -8.21
CA VAL A 39 17.44 12.93 -6.79
C VAL A 39 16.00 13.29 -6.39
N LEU A 40 15.50 14.44 -6.84
CA LEU A 40 14.14 14.89 -6.56
C LEU A 40 13.11 13.94 -7.18
N PHE A 41 13.31 13.52 -8.42
CA PHE A 41 12.45 12.53 -9.08
C PHE A 41 12.47 11.18 -8.35
N LEU A 42 13.66 10.70 -7.97
CA LEU A 42 13.79 9.48 -7.17
C LEU A 42 13.07 9.60 -5.82
N THR A 43 13.18 10.75 -5.16
CA THR A 43 12.51 11.01 -3.88
C THR A 43 10.99 10.95 -4.03
N ILE A 44 10.44 11.58 -5.08
CA ILE A 44 9.01 11.50 -5.40
C ILE A 44 8.59 10.03 -5.59
N LEU A 45 9.35 9.26 -6.37
CA LEU A 45 9.07 7.84 -6.61
C LEU A 45 9.09 7.02 -5.31
N THR A 46 10.03 7.29 -4.41
CA THR A 46 10.13 6.58 -3.12
C THR A 46 9.09 7.03 -2.08
N SER A 47 8.46 8.18 -2.28
CA SER A 47 7.51 8.76 -1.32
C SER A 47 6.07 8.25 -1.46
N ILE A 48 5.79 7.42 -2.48
CA ILE A 48 4.46 6.86 -2.76
C ILE A 48 3.89 6.21 -1.49
N LYS A 49 2.84 6.83 -0.92
CA LYS A 49 2.25 6.47 0.39
C LYS A 49 1.05 5.51 0.24
N SER A 50 0.90 4.61 1.21
CA SER A 50 -0.07 3.49 1.25
C SER A 50 -1.54 3.86 1.50
N ASN A 51 -1.79 4.93 2.25
CA ASN A 51 -3.07 5.08 2.97
C ASN A 51 -4.01 6.14 2.40
N GLY A 52 -3.77 6.60 1.18
CA GLY A 52 -4.66 7.52 0.47
C GLY A 52 -4.89 7.04 -0.97
N PRO A 53 -5.95 7.51 -1.64
CA PRO A 53 -6.01 7.44 -3.08
C PRO A 53 -4.72 8.01 -3.67
N ILE A 54 -4.31 7.54 -4.86
CA ILE A 54 -3.10 8.02 -5.56
C ILE A 54 -3.04 9.56 -5.61
N SER A 55 -4.19 10.24 -5.52
CA SER A 55 -4.33 11.70 -5.38
C SER A 55 -3.51 12.31 -4.24
N THR A 56 -3.36 11.67 -3.08
CA THR A 56 -2.64 12.27 -1.94
C THR A 56 -1.14 12.48 -2.21
N ILE A 57 -0.56 11.67 -3.11
CA ILE A 57 0.83 11.84 -3.57
C ILE A 57 0.95 13.11 -4.40
N TRP A 58 -0.02 13.32 -5.31
CA TRP A 58 -0.11 14.53 -6.11
C TRP A 58 -0.33 15.75 -5.23
N ASP A 59 -1.15 15.67 -4.19
CA ASP A 59 -1.44 16.81 -3.32
C ASP A 59 -0.20 17.38 -2.59
N THR A 60 0.73 16.52 -2.16
CA THR A 60 1.93 16.98 -1.42
C THR A 60 3.05 17.42 -2.37
N TRP A 61 3.35 16.62 -3.39
CA TRP A 61 4.46 16.90 -4.30
C TRP A 61 4.11 17.92 -5.40
N ALA A 62 2.84 18.15 -5.70
CA ALA A 62 2.44 19.19 -6.67
C ALA A 62 2.89 20.59 -6.24
N TRP A 63 3.00 20.86 -4.93
CA TRP A 63 3.49 22.13 -4.41
C TRP A 63 4.97 22.07 -4.02
N LEU A 64 5.40 20.97 -3.40
CA LEU A 64 6.77 20.84 -2.90
C LEU A 64 7.80 20.73 -4.03
N ALA A 65 7.50 19.96 -5.08
CA ALA A 65 8.42 19.76 -6.20
C ALA A 65 8.74 21.06 -6.96
N PRO A 66 7.75 21.89 -7.40
CA PRO A 66 8.08 23.15 -8.09
C PRO A 66 8.79 24.13 -7.18
N LEU A 67 8.46 24.20 -5.89
CA LEU A 67 9.16 25.06 -4.93
C LEU A 67 10.65 24.67 -4.80
N LEU A 68 10.94 23.38 -4.68
CA LEU A 68 12.31 22.86 -4.64
C LEU A 68 13.05 23.08 -5.96
N LEU A 69 12.39 22.95 -7.11
CA LEU A 69 12.98 23.25 -8.41
C LEU A 69 13.30 24.74 -8.58
N ILE A 70 12.42 25.65 -8.14
CA ILE A 70 12.68 27.10 -8.18
C ILE A 70 13.88 27.44 -7.30
N LEU A 71 13.92 26.94 -6.07
CA LEU A 71 15.06 27.13 -5.16
C LEU A 71 16.36 26.59 -5.79
N TYR A 72 16.29 25.41 -6.40
CA TYR A 72 17.39 24.83 -7.14
C TYR A 72 17.89 25.72 -8.28
N PHE A 73 17.00 26.24 -9.12
CA PHE A 73 17.38 27.12 -10.23
C PHE A 73 18.04 28.40 -9.72
N ILE A 74 17.54 29.00 -8.63
CA ILE A 74 18.16 30.18 -8.00
C ILE A 74 19.58 29.85 -7.52
N ILE A 75 19.77 28.72 -6.84
CA ILE A 75 21.09 28.29 -6.35
C ILE A 75 22.02 28.00 -7.54
N ALA A 76 21.58 27.22 -8.53
CA ALA A 76 22.37 26.88 -9.71
C ALA A 76 22.75 28.12 -10.53
N TYR A 77 21.87 29.10 -10.65
CA TYR A 77 22.15 30.39 -11.28
C TYR A 77 23.22 31.17 -10.52
N ASN A 78 23.13 31.24 -9.18
CA ASN A 78 24.15 31.87 -8.35
C ASN A 78 25.50 31.15 -8.49
N VAL A 79 25.53 29.81 -8.41
CA VAL A 79 26.78 29.03 -8.57
C VAL A 79 27.41 29.29 -9.93
N ARG A 80 26.62 29.29 -11.02
CA ARG A 80 27.12 29.61 -12.36
C ARG A 80 27.68 31.03 -12.47
N ARG A 81 27.07 32.00 -11.77
CA ARG A 81 27.56 33.38 -11.72
C ARG A 81 28.92 33.49 -11.02
N TYR A 82 29.19 32.66 -10.01
CA TYR A 82 30.44 32.68 -9.24
C TYR A 82 31.53 31.74 -9.80
N GLU A 83 31.18 30.77 -10.66
CA GLU A 83 32.12 29.82 -11.30
C GLU A 83 33.33 30.46 -12.03
N PRO A 84 33.22 31.64 -12.69
CA PRO A 84 34.37 32.30 -13.33
C PRO A 84 35.38 32.88 -12.32
N TYR A 85 34.95 33.14 -11.09
CA TYR A 85 35.76 33.73 -10.03
C TYR A 85 36.41 32.67 -9.12
N GLU A 86 36.15 31.39 -9.37
CA GLU A 86 36.75 30.31 -8.61
C GLU A 86 38.21 30.10 -9.03
N PRO A 87 39.17 30.18 -8.08
CA PRO A 87 40.57 29.87 -8.37
C PRO A 87 40.71 28.42 -8.83
N GLU A 88 41.70 28.15 -9.70
CA GLU A 88 42.02 26.79 -10.12
C GLU A 88 42.25 25.90 -8.88
N ILE A 89 41.43 24.86 -8.77
CA ILE A 89 41.34 24.07 -7.55
C ILE A 89 42.56 23.17 -7.48
N ARG A 90 43.23 23.16 -6.32
CA ARG A 90 44.38 22.29 -6.05
C ARG A 90 44.01 20.81 -6.25
N CYS A 91 44.39 20.26 -7.40
CA CYS A 91 44.41 18.82 -7.66
C CYS A 91 45.66 18.21 -7.02
N SER A 92 45.60 17.87 -5.73
CA SER A 92 46.69 17.18 -5.06
C SER A 92 46.14 16.19 -4.03
N GLY A 93 46.08 14.91 -4.42
CA GLY A 93 45.86 13.76 -3.52
C GLY A 93 44.41 13.33 -3.27
N PHE A 94 44.26 12.20 -2.57
CA PHE A 94 42.98 11.59 -2.16
C PHE A 94 42.11 12.49 -1.25
N VAL A 95 42.67 13.58 -0.72
CA VAL A 95 41.99 14.56 0.15
C VAL A 95 41.78 15.89 -0.59
N SER A 96 41.47 15.84 -1.89
CA SER A 96 41.14 17.06 -2.63
C SER A 96 39.85 17.68 -2.10
N GLN A 97 39.88 18.99 -1.85
CA GLN A 97 38.73 19.78 -1.41
C GLN A 97 37.53 19.63 -2.38
N LEU A 98 37.79 19.43 -3.68
CA LEU A 98 36.75 19.22 -4.69
C LEU A 98 35.98 17.91 -4.48
N LEU A 99 36.71 16.83 -4.20
CA LEU A 99 36.11 15.52 -3.95
C LEU A 99 35.22 15.55 -2.70
N TRP A 100 35.71 16.16 -1.61
CA TRP A 100 34.95 16.25 -0.36
C TRP A 100 33.72 17.15 -0.44
N ILE A 101 33.78 18.25 -1.20
CA ILE A 101 32.59 19.09 -1.44
C ILE A 101 31.54 18.28 -2.21
N ASN A 102 31.92 17.65 -3.32
CA ASN A 102 30.99 16.85 -4.12
C ASN A 102 30.43 15.65 -3.33
N LEU A 103 31.27 14.96 -2.55
CA LEU A 103 30.85 13.84 -1.71
C LEU A 103 29.91 14.31 -0.58
N GLY A 104 30.19 15.46 0.02
CA GLY A 104 29.32 16.08 1.02
C GLY A 104 27.95 16.44 0.44
N THR A 105 27.90 17.00 -0.77
CA THR A 105 26.65 17.30 -1.47
C THR A 105 25.85 16.03 -1.77
N LEU A 106 26.49 14.97 -2.28
CA LEU A 106 25.84 13.68 -2.52
C LEU A 106 25.34 13.01 -1.23
N THR A 107 26.10 13.12 -0.14
CA THR A 107 25.70 12.61 1.17
C THR A 107 24.48 13.36 1.70
N SER A 108 24.44 14.68 1.56
CA SER A 108 23.28 15.50 1.91
C SER A 108 22.03 15.09 1.12
N PHE A 109 22.17 14.84 -0.18
CA PHE A 109 21.08 14.32 -1.01
C PHE A 109 20.59 12.95 -0.55
N LEU A 110 21.49 12.06 -0.16
CA LEU A 110 21.12 10.72 0.33
C LEU A 110 20.36 10.79 1.67
N LEU A 111 20.78 11.68 2.58
CA LEU A 111 20.05 11.94 3.82
C LEU A 111 18.66 12.54 3.56
N LEU A 112 18.55 13.48 2.62
CA LEU A 112 17.29 14.06 2.19
C LEU A 112 16.34 12.95 1.70
N ILE A 113 16.80 12.10 0.77
CA ILE A 113 16.01 10.96 0.29
C ILE A 113 15.57 10.07 1.45
N GLY A 114 16.48 9.74 2.38
CA GLY A 114 16.16 8.89 3.53
C GLY A 114 15.06 9.45 4.43
N ILE A 115 14.99 10.77 4.61
CA ILE A 115 13.97 11.44 5.41
C ILE A 115 12.60 11.44 4.71
N PHE A 116 12.57 11.66 3.39
CA PHE A 116 11.33 11.74 2.62
C PHE A 116 10.85 10.39 2.04
N SER A 117 11.68 9.35 2.12
CA SER A 117 11.35 8.01 1.63
C SER A 117 10.27 7.36 2.50
N ASN A 118 9.36 6.63 1.86
CA ASN A 118 8.36 5.84 2.56
C ASN A 118 9.02 4.59 3.18
N SER A 119 9.08 4.54 4.51
CA SER A 119 9.56 3.40 5.30
C SER A 119 8.42 2.61 5.96
N ASP A 120 7.18 2.75 5.47
CA ASP A 120 6.03 2.08 6.03
C ASP A 120 6.08 0.56 5.81
N ARG A 121 6.40 -0.16 6.89
CA ARG A 121 6.43 -1.61 6.92
C ARG A 121 5.09 -2.24 6.51
N GLY A 122 3.96 -1.63 6.88
CA GLY A 122 2.63 -2.14 6.54
C GLY A 122 2.40 -2.15 5.03
N PHE A 123 2.85 -1.09 4.35
CA PHE A 123 2.80 -0.99 2.89
C PHE A 123 3.59 -2.11 2.21
N HIS A 124 4.84 -2.35 2.64
CA HIS A 124 5.67 -3.39 2.06
C HIS A 124 5.05 -4.79 2.23
N GLU A 125 4.50 -5.06 3.42
CA GLU A 125 3.79 -6.32 3.69
C GLU A 125 2.56 -6.45 2.76
N ARG A 126 1.78 -5.38 2.59
CA ARG A 126 0.61 -5.35 1.69
C ARG A 126 0.99 -5.56 0.23
N MET A 127 2.01 -4.87 -0.28
CA MET A 127 2.47 -5.00 -1.66
C MET A 127 2.93 -6.42 -1.99
N LYS A 128 3.56 -7.10 -1.02
CA LYS A 128 3.91 -8.52 -1.15
C LYS A 128 2.65 -9.39 -1.29
N VAL A 129 1.62 -9.13 -0.48
CA VAL A 129 0.34 -9.85 -0.59
C VAL A 129 -0.33 -9.59 -1.92
N GLU A 130 -0.46 -8.33 -2.36
CA GLU A 130 -1.08 -8.01 -3.66
C GLU A 130 -0.36 -8.71 -4.83
N THR A 131 0.97 -8.75 -4.79
CA THR A 131 1.76 -9.47 -5.79
C THR A 131 1.47 -10.98 -5.79
N LEU A 132 1.32 -11.59 -4.60
CA LEU A 132 0.95 -13.01 -4.48
C LEU A 132 -0.46 -13.28 -5.00
N VAL A 133 -1.43 -12.39 -4.70
CA VAL A 133 -2.80 -12.47 -5.23
C VAL A 133 -2.81 -12.36 -6.75
N PHE A 134 -2.05 -11.41 -7.30
CA PHE A 134 -1.89 -11.21 -8.73
C PHE A 134 -1.30 -12.45 -9.42
N ASN A 135 -0.29 -13.07 -8.79
CA ASN A 135 0.32 -14.32 -9.24
C ASN A 135 -0.55 -15.57 -8.97
N LYS A 136 -1.80 -15.41 -8.52
CA LYS A 136 -2.76 -16.48 -8.18
C LYS A 136 -2.30 -17.43 -7.06
N GLN A 137 -1.34 -17.02 -6.24
CA GLN A 137 -0.84 -17.79 -5.10
C GLN A 137 -1.61 -17.43 -3.82
N TYR A 138 -2.88 -17.85 -3.75
CA TYR A 138 -3.80 -17.43 -2.68
C TYR A 138 -3.40 -17.95 -1.29
N GLU A 139 -2.98 -19.20 -1.16
CA GLU A 139 -2.54 -19.77 0.13
C GLU A 139 -1.28 -19.07 0.68
N ALA A 140 -0.33 -18.76 -0.20
CA ALA A 140 0.86 -18.00 0.15
C ALA A 140 0.47 -16.58 0.59
N ALA A 141 -0.49 -15.94 -0.07
CA ALA A 141 -1.01 -14.63 0.33
C ALA A 141 -1.64 -14.70 1.73
N LEU A 142 -2.53 -15.67 1.98
CA LEU A 142 -3.21 -15.85 3.27
C LEU A 142 -2.23 -16.11 4.42
N SER A 143 -1.19 -16.92 4.20
CA SER A 143 -0.15 -17.15 5.21
C SER A 143 0.66 -15.88 5.55
N ASN A 144 0.92 -15.01 4.57
CA ASN A 144 1.55 -13.71 4.83
C ASN A 144 0.59 -12.77 5.58
N ILE A 145 -0.70 -12.76 5.23
CA ILE A 145 -1.72 -11.94 5.90
C ILE A 145 -1.85 -12.31 7.39
N LYS A 146 -1.82 -13.61 7.74
CA LYS A 146 -1.85 -14.06 9.16
C LYS A 146 -0.68 -13.47 9.98
N ARG A 147 0.47 -13.22 9.35
CA ARG A 147 1.68 -12.71 9.99
C ARG A 147 1.78 -11.19 10.02
N MET A 148 0.95 -10.48 9.26
CA MET A 148 0.97 -9.02 9.24
C MET A 148 0.74 -8.46 10.64
N ARG A 149 1.35 -7.31 10.97
CA ARG A 149 1.07 -6.65 12.25
C ARG A 149 -0.20 -5.79 12.17
N ASN A 150 -0.30 -5.02 11.09
CA ASN A 150 -1.40 -4.11 10.82
C ASN A 150 -2.21 -4.64 9.64
N VAL A 151 -3.53 -4.54 9.71
CA VAL A 151 -4.42 -4.94 8.63
C VAL A 151 -5.22 -3.72 8.24
N ASP A 152 -5.23 -3.39 6.95
CA ASP A 152 -6.00 -2.28 6.41
C ASP A 152 -7.30 -2.81 5.77
N SER A 153 -8.20 -1.89 5.40
CA SER A 153 -9.41 -2.23 4.64
C SER A 153 -9.07 -2.94 3.32
N VAL A 154 -8.01 -2.52 2.61
CA VAL A 154 -7.58 -3.19 1.36
C VAL A 154 -7.08 -4.60 1.63
N THR A 155 -6.29 -4.80 2.69
CA THR A 155 -5.83 -6.13 3.08
C THR A 155 -6.99 -7.04 3.44
N THR A 156 -8.03 -6.50 4.08
CA THR A 156 -9.27 -7.23 4.38
C THR A 156 -10.01 -7.63 3.09
N MET A 157 -10.13 -6.72 2.11
CA MET A 157 -10.70 -7.01 0.79
C MET A 157 -9.94 -8.15 0.10
N LEU A 158 -8.61 -8.06 0.08
CA LEU A 158 -7.74 -9.10 -0.51
C LEU A 158 -7.84 -10.42 0.23
N THR A 159 -8.00 -10.40 1.55
CA THR A 159 -8.21 -11.58 2.38
C THR A 159 -9.50 -12.27 1.96
N ILE A 160 -10.62 -11.54 1.93
CA ILE A 160 -11.92 -12.07 1.50
C ILE A 160 -11.81 -12.66 0.09
N TYR A 161 -11.18 -11.94 -0.83
CA TYR A 161 -10.96 -12.41 -2.20
C TYR A 161 -10.14 -13.70 -2.27
N CYS A 162 -9.04 -13.80 -1.55
CA CYS A 162 -8.21 -15.00 -1.52
C CYS A 162 -8.95 -16.20 -0.94
N ILE A 163 -9.65 -16.02 0.18
CA ILE A 163 -10.42 -17.10 0.81
C ILE A 163 -11.57 -17.56 -0.11
N ALA A 164 -12.23 -16.63 -0.79
CA ALA A 164 -13.25 -16.97 -1.77
C ALA A 164 -12.70 -17.80 -2.94
N ARG A 165 -11.52 -17.43 -3.46
CA ARG A 165 -10.83 -18.21 -4.50
C ARG A 165 -10.34 -19.57 -4.01
N ALA A 166 -10.03 -19.70 -2.72
CA ALA A 166 -9.72 -20.97 -2.08
C ALA A 166 -10.97 -21.83 -1.78
N GLY A 167 -12.18 -21.26 -1.86
CA GLY A 167 -13.45 -21.96 -1.60
C GLY A 167 -13.80 -22.09 -0.10
N HIS A 168 -12.99 -21.57 0.80
CA HIS A 168 -13.16 -21.68 2.26
C HIS A 168 -13.84 -20.46 2.90
N LEU A 169 -14.53 -19.63 2.10
CA LEU A 169 -15.13 -18.37 2.56
C LEU A 169 -16.09 -18.53 3.75
N PRO A 170 -17.00 -19.52 3.76
CA PRO A 170 -17.94 -19.66 4.86
C PRO A 170 -17.38 -20.40 6.09
N ASP A 171 -16.10 -20.83 6.04
CA ASP A 171 -15.47 -21.64 7.10
C ASP A 171 -14.24 -20.99 7.75
N SER A 172 -13.50 -20.12 7.05
CA SER A 172 -12.24 -19.54 7.57
C SER A 172 -12.15 -18.02 7.59
N LEU A 173 -13.13 -17.28 7.07
CA LEU A 173 -13.10 -15.81 7.04
C LEU A 173 -12.83 -15.14 8.40
N TYR A 174 -13.51 -15.56 9.46
CA TYR A 174 -13.40 -14.92 10.79
C TYR A 174 -12.17 -15.35 11.61
N GLU A 175 -11.33 -16.24 11.07
CA GLU A 175 -10.02 -16.54 11.66
C GLU A 175 -9.02 -15.40 11.45
N TYR A 176 -9.26 -14.57 10.44
CA TYR A 176 -8.41 -13.43 10.09
C TYR A 176 -8.89 -12.17 10.80
N ARG A 177 -7.97 -11.22 10.99
CA ARG A 177 -8.33 -9.87 11.46
C ARG A 177 -8.95 -9.13 10.28
N LEU A 178 -10.20 -8.68 10.42
CA LEU A 178 -10.95 -7.99 9.38
C LEU A 178 -11.22 -6.55 9.84
N ILE A 179 -10.96 -5.58 8.96
CA ILE A 179 -11.24 -4.16 9.17
C ILE A 179 -12.10 -3.64 8.03
N GLY A 180 -13.11 -2.84 8.37
CA GLY A 180 -14.09 -2.31 7.43
C GLY A 180 -15.20 -3.33 7.15
N GLY A 181 -16.45 -2.91 7.36
CA GLY A 181 -17.63 -3.76 7.24
C GLY A 181 -17.95 -4.09 5.77
N LYS A 182 -19.18 -3.84 5.33
CA LYS A 182 -19.57 -4.13 3.94
C LYS A 182 -18.77 -3.39 2.87
N ASP A 183 -18.26 -2.20 3.17
CA ASP A 183 -17.55 -1.33 2.21
C ASP A 183 -16.27 -1.97 1.66
N VAL A 184 -15.82 -3.06 2.26
CA VAL A 184 -14.60 -3.78 1.92
C VAL A 184 -14.86 -4.96 0.97
N LEU A 185 -16.12 -5.38 0.83
CA LEU A 185 -16.49 -6.47 -0.09
C LEU A 185 -16.50 -6.03 -1.54
N TYR A 186 -16.80 -4.75 -1.78
CA TYR A 186 -16.97 -4.20 -3.12
C TYR A 186 -15.90 -3.16 -3.42
N PRO A 187 -15.29 -3.20 -4.61
CA PRO A 187 -14.40 -2.15 -5.04
C PRO A 187 -15.18 -0.84 -5.16
N GLY A 188 -14.58 0.27 -4.71
CA GLY A 188 -15.21 1.60 -4.80
C GLY A 188 -14.66 2.60 -3.78
N LYS A 189 -14.73 2.27 -2.48
CA LYS A 189 -14.00 3.02 -1.45
C LYS A 189 -12.59 2.48 -1.23
N VAL A 190 -12.40 1.21 -1.56
CA VAL A 190 -11.19 0.44 -1.35
C VAL A 190 -10.71 -0.05 -2.70
N HIS A 191 -9.46 0.24 -3.05
CA HIS A 191 -8.86 -0.13 -4.32
C HIS A 191 -7.55 -0.90 -4.10
N SER A 192 -7.35 -1.95 -4.88
CA SER A 192 -6.07 -2.65 -4.99
C SER A 192 -5.20 -1.96 -6.04
N VAL A 193 -3.89 -2.01 -5.86
CA VAL A 193 -2.91 -1.45 -6.80
C VAL A 193 -2.79 -2.34 -8.05
N PHE A 194 -2.73 -3.66 -7.87
CA PHE A 194 -2.54 -4.60 -8.99
C PHE A 194 -3.81 -5.31 -9.45
N LEU A 195 -4.79 -5.48 -8.57
CA LEU A 195 -6.02 -6.20 -8.89
C LEU A 195 -7.05 -5.19 -9.42
N PRO A 196 -7.48 -5.31 -10.69
CA PRO A 196 -8.48 -4.39 -11.23
C PRO A 196 -9.85 -4.66 -10.60
N ASP A 197 -10.58 -3.58 -10.34
CA ASP A 197 -11.89 -3.60 -9.69
C ASP A 197 -12.88 -4.53 -10.41
N SER A 198 -12.83 -4.58 -11.75
CA SER A 198 -13.68 -5.45 -12.57
C SER A 198 -13.50 -6.95 -12.28
N VAL A 199 -12.29 -7.39 -11.92
CA VAL A 199 -12.01 -8.79 -11.58
C VAL A 199 -12.56 -9.15 -10.22
N ILE A 200 -12.50 -8.20 -9.27
CA ILE A 200 -13.09 -8.35 -7.94
C ILE A 200 -14.60 -8.39 -8.09
N GLU A 201 -15.19 -7.40 -8.76
CA GLU A 201 -16.64 -7.28 -8.98
C GLU A 201 -17.22 -8.53 -9.66
N LYS A 202 -16.57 -9.05 -10.70
CA LYS A 202 -16.97 -10.30 -11.34
C LYS A 202 -16.95 -11.50 -10.40
N ALA A 203 -16.01 -11.54 -9.45
CA ALA A 203 -15.92 -12.63 -8.47
C ALA A 203 -16.93 -12.48 -7.32
N THR A 204 -17.28 -11.25 -6.94
CA THR A 204 -18.16 -10.96 -5.80
C THR A 204 -19.64 -10.96 -6.19
N SER A 205 -20.00 -10.33 -7.31
CA SER A 205 -21.38 -10.15 -7.77
C SER A 205 -22.16 -11.45 -7.98
N SER A 206 -21.51 -12.50 -8.45
CA SER A 206 -22.15 -13.79 -8.73
C SER A 206 -22.25 -14.72 -7.51
N SER A 207 -21.61 -14.36 -6.39
CA SER A 207 -21.44 -15.27 -5.25
C SER A 207 -22.44 -15.00 -4.13
N VAL A 208 -23.28 -16.00 -3.84
CA VAL A 208 -24.21 -15.98 -2.70
C VAL A 208 -23.46 -15.80 -1.37
N HIS A 209 -22.25 -16.35 -1.27
CA HIS A 209 -21.44 -16.23 -0.06
C HIS A 209 -20.97 -14.80 0.21
N TYR A 210 -20.73 -14.00 -0.83
CA TYR A 210 -20.40 -12.58 -0.67
C TYR A 210 -21.60 -11.79 -0.16
N GLN A 211 -22.78 -12.02 -0.75
CA GLN A 211 -24.03 -11.38 -0.30
C GLN A 211 -24.34 -11.71 1.16
N LEU A 212 -24.17 -12.97 1.57
CA LEU A 212 -24.38 -13.37 2.96
C LEU A 212 -23.37 -12.72 3.91
N ASN A 213 -22.09 -12.66 3.52
CA ASN A 213 -21.05 -12.05 4.34
C ASN A 213 -21.17 -10.52 4.42
N GLU A 214 -21.79 -9.86 3.44
CA GLU A 214 -22.11 -8.43 3.50
C GLU A 214 -22.89 -8.07 4.77
N TYR A 215 -23.95 -8.83 5.05
CA TYR A 215 -24.75 -8.61 6.25
C TYR A 215 -24.06 -9.06 7.53
N LEU A 216 -23.20 -10.08 7.47
CA LEU A 216 -22.46 -10.55 8.64
C LEU A 216 -21.35 -9.59 9.06
N LEU A 217 -20.62 -8.99 8.10
CA LEU A 217 -19.62 -7.96 8.39
C LEU A 217 -20.25 -6.70 8.98
N ASP A 218 -21.46 -6.33 8.52
CA ASP A 218 -22.25 -5.23 9.09
C ASP A 218 -23.03 -5.62 10.36
N ARG A 219 -22.88 -6.86 10.84
CA ARG A 219 -23.58 -7.40 12.02
C ARG A 219 -25.12 -7.36 11.91
N ASN A 220 -25.66 -7.24 10.70
CA ASN A 220 -27.09 -7.23 10.42
C ASN A 220 -27.66 -8.65 10.35
N LEU A 221 -27.83 -9.25 11.53
CA LEU A 221 -28.40 -10.59 11.68
C LEU A 221 -29.86 -10.74 11.21
N PRO A 222 -30.77 -9.76 11.41
CA PRO A 222 -32.14 -9.88 10.93
C PRO A 222 -32.25 -10.05 9.41
N THR A 223 -31.51 -9.27 8.63
CA THR A 223 -31.53 -9.38 7.16
C THR A 223 -30.81 -10.64 6.70
N PHE A 224 -29.68 -10.97 7.33
CA PHE A 224 -28.96 -12.21 7.08
C PHE A 224 -29.87 -13.45 7.21
N LYS A 225 -30.70 -13.52 8.26
CA LYS A 225 -31.62 -14.66 8.47
C LYS A 225 -32.56 -14.89 7.28
N LYS A 226 -33.15 -13.82 6.74
CA LYS A 226 -34.10 -13.91 5.61
C LYS A 226 -33.42 -14.52 4.38
N ILE A 227 -32.19 -14.10 4.11
CA ILE A 227 -31.44 -14.48 2.91
C ILE A 227 -30.86 -15.89 3.07
N VAL A 228 -30.29 -16.22 4.23
CA VAL A 228 -29.71 -17.55 4.47
C VAL A 228 -30.79 -18.64 4.40
N GLN A 229 -32.02 -18.37 4.83
CA GLN A 229 -33.13 -19.33 4.72
C GLN A 229 -33.55 -19.62 3.28
N LYS A 230 -33.38 -18.64 2.36
CA LYS A 230 -33.66 -18.82 0.94
C LYS A 230 -32.68 -19.77 0.27
N TYR A 231 -31.40 -19.67 0.62
CA TYR A 231 -30.33 -20.46 -0.01
C TYR A 231 -29.98 -21.76 0.75
N TYR A 232 -30.16 -21.76 2.08
CA TYR A 232 -29.87 -22.89 2.98
C TYR A 232 -31.07 -23.15 3.91
N PRO A 233 -32.17 -23.73 3.38
CA PRO A 233 -33.37 -24.00 4.15
C PRO A 233 -33.16 -25.09 5.21
N VAL A 234 -32.25 -26.04 4.94
CA VAL A 234 -31.94 -27.15 5.85
C VAL A 234 -30.70 -26.82 6.69
N ASP A 235 -30.80 -26.98 8.01
CA ASP A 235 -29.71 -26.67 8.93
C ASP A 235 -28.45 -27.50 8.68
N SER A 236 -28.59 -28.76 8.24
CA SER A 236 -27.45 -29.66 7.95
C SER A 236 -26.59 -29.23 6.76
N LEU A 237 -27.14 -28.43 5.84
CA LEU A 237 -26.41 -27.92 4.68
C LEU A 237 -25.76 -26.57 4.95
N ARG A 238 -26.00 -25.97 6.14
CA ARG A 238 -25.53 -24.64 6.44
C ARG A 238 -24.05 -24.67 6.84
N PRO A 239 -23.18 -23.93 6.14
CA PRO A 239 -21.78 -23.78 6.52
C PRO A 239 -21.57 -23.27 7.95
N ARG A 240 -20.38 -23.50 8.49
CA ARG A 240 -20.07 -23.29 9.92
C ARG A 240 -20.47 -21.91 10.43
N TYR A 241 -19.99 -20.84 9.78
CA TYR A 241 -20.26 -19.48 10.28
C TYR A 241 -21.71 -19.06 10.10
N TYR A 242 -22.39 -19.55 9.07
CA TYR A 242 -23.79 -19.24 8.88
C TYR A 242 -24.66 -19.93 9.93
N ALA A 243 -24.30 -21.14 10.34
CA ALA A 243 -24.93 -21.83 11.46
C ALA A 243 -24.67 -21.12 12.79
N GLU A 244 -23.45 -20.66 13.04
CA GLU A 244 -23.10 -19.86 14.22
C GLU A 244 -23.89 -18.54 14.26
N ALA A 245 -23.95 -17.80 13.14
CA ALA A 245 -24.69 -16.54 13.04
C ALA A 245 -26.20 -16.73 13.23
N TYR A 246 -26.78 -17.79 12.66
CA TYR A 246 -28.19 -18.12 12.84
C TYR A 246 -28.51 -18.46 14.31
N LYS A 247 -27.68 -19.31 14.95
CA LYS A 247 -27.80 -19.64 16.38
C LYS A 247 -27.71 -18.37 17.22
N LEU A 248 -26.73 -17.50 16.95
CA LEU A 248 -26.58 -16.23 17.64
C LEU A 248 -27.83 -15.35 17.52
N TYR A 249 -28.40 -15.24 16.32
CA TYR A 249 -29.65 -14.50 16.11
C TYR A 249 -30.79 -15.06 16.97
N THR A 250 -30.98 -16.39 16.99
CA THR A 250 -32.06 -17.02 17.78
C THR A 250 -31.91 -16.82 19.29
N LEU A 251 -30.67 -16.76 19.79
CA LEU A 251 -30.39 -16.45 21.19
C LEU A 251 -30.71 -14.99 21.51
N LEU A 252 -30.23 -14.08 20.67
CA LEU A 252 -30.47 -12.64 20.83
C LEU A 252 -31.96 -12.28 20.73
N SER A 253 -32.71 -12.92 19.83
CA SER A 253 -34.17 -12.71 19.73
C SER A 253 -34.93 -13.18 20.96
N LYS A 254 -34.36 -14.10 21.76
CA LYS A 254 -34.92 -14.56 23.03
C LYS A 254 -34.42 -13.75 24.23
N GLY A 255 -33.70 -12.65 23.99
CA GLY A 255 -33.09 -11.82 25.04
C GLY A 255 -31.87 -12.45 25.72
N MET A 256 -31.39 -13.60 25.24
CA MET A 256 -30.25 -14.32 25.82
C MET A 256 -28.94 -13.91 25.14
N LYS A 257 -27.90 -13.63 25.95
CA LYS A 257 -26.54 -13.39 25.47
C LYS A 257 -25.65 -14.60 25.75
N PRO A 258 -24.82 -15.05 24.79
CA PRO A 258 -23.86 -16.12 25.04
C PRO A 258 -22.85 -15.69 26.11
N LYS A 259 -22.49 -16.61 27.02
CA LYS A 259 -21.50 -16.34 28.07
C LYS A 259 -20.08 -16.38 27.48
N PRO A 260 -19.18 -15.46 27.85
CA PRO A 260 -17.77 -15.54 27.48
C PRO A 260 -17.08 -16.72 28.21
N PRO A 261 -15.96 -17.26 27.69
CA PRO A 261 -15.20 -16.81 26.51
C PRO A 261 -15.78 -17.31 25.18
N TYR A 262 -15.71 -16.47 24.15
CA TYR A 262 -16.09 -16.86 22.78
C TYR A 262 -14.97 -17.66 22.12
N PRO A 263 -15.28 -18.71 21.33
CA PRO A 263 -14.26 -19.46 20.60
C PRO A 263 -13.49 -18.55 19.64
N LYS A 264 -12.16 -18.62 19.62
CA LYS A 264 -11.35 -17.84 18.68
C LYS A 264 -11.69 -18.24 17.23
N GLY A 265 -11.83 -17.24 16.36
CA GLY A 265 -12.19 -17.46 14.96
C GLY A 265 -13.66 -17.79 14.71
N SER A 266 -14.53 -17.73 15.73
CA SER A 266 -15.98 -17.84 15.55
C SER A 266 -16.60 -16.53 15.13
N TYR A 267 -17.76 -16.60 14.47
CA TYR A 267 -18.53 -15.41 14.15
C TYR A 267 -19.03 -14.69 15.42
N THR A 268 -19.34 -15.44 16.48
CA THR A 268 -19.75 -14.86 17.77
C THR A 268 -18.66 -13.96 18.37
N SER A 269 -17.39 -14.37 18.27
CA SER A 269 -16.25 -13.54 18.69
C SER A 269 -16.14 -12.26 17.87
N TYR A 270 -16.35 -12.34 16.55
CA TYR A 270 -16.34 -11.17 15.66
C TYR A 270 -17.51 -10.21 15.93
N TYR A 271 -18.71 -10.73 16.21
CA TYR A 271 -19.89 -9.92 16.49
C TYR A 271 -19.73 -9.08 17.76
N PHE A 272 -19.11 -9.63 18.80
CA PHE A 272 -18.89 -8.96 20.08
C PHE A 272 -17.54 -8.25 20.18
N SER A 273 -16.68 -8.31 19.16
CA SER A 273 -15.42 -7.56 19.18
C SER A 273 -15.71 -6.05 19.14
N VAL A 274 -14.94 -5.29 19.92
CA VAL A 274 -14.97 -3.83 19.87
C VAL A 274 -14.49 -3.38 18.48
N ARG A 275 -15.09 -2.29 17.98
CA ARG A 275 -14.78 -1.71 16.67
C ARG A 275 -13.41 -1.07 16.66
#